data_AF-A0A1F3BFB1-F1
#
_entry.id   AF-A0A1F3BFB1-F1
#
_cell.length_a   1.000
_cell.length_b   1.000
_cell.length_c   1.000
_cell.angle_alpha   90.00
_cell.angle_beta   90.00
_cell.angle_gamma   90.00
#
_symmetry.space_group_name_H-M   'P 1'
#
loop_
_entity.id
_entity.type
_entity.pdbx_description
1 polymer ?
#
loop_
_entity_poly.entity_id
_entity_poly.type
_entity_poly.pdbx_seq_one_letter_code
_entity_poly.pdbx_strand_id
1 'polypeptide(L)' 'MVNYHMLEGSAKIILPTRSDRSKTGILYIPADLVKDSSFPFGPDQEVVVRIVGKHLVVEGVRS' A
#
# COMPACT_ATOMS: atom_id res chain seq x y z
N MET A 1 -2.38 -3.63 -25.58
CA MET A 1 -2.64 -2.88 -24.34
C MET A 1 -3.40 -3.79 -23.40
N VAL A 2 -2.84 -4.09 -22.23
CA VAL A 2 -3.60 -4.79 -21.19
C VAL A 2 -4.33 -3.71 -20.39
N ASN A 3 -5.66 -3.68 -20.47
CA ASN A 3 -6.48 -2.85 -19.60
C ASN A 3 -6.57 -3.57 -18.26
N TYR A 4 -5.82 -3.09 -17.27
CA TYR A 4 -6.03 -3.49 -15.89
C TYR A 4 -7.22 -2.71 -15.34
N HIS A 5 -8.18 -3.42 -14.76
CA HIS A 5 -9.25 -2.78 -14.02
C HIS A 5 -8.67 -2.10 -12.78
N MET A 6 -8.86 -0.79 -12.67
CA MET A 6 -8.45 -0.03 -11.49
C MET A 6 -9.47 -0.26 -10.37
N LEU A 7 -9.00 -0.76 -9.22
CA LEU A 7 -9.78 -0.84 -7.99
C LEU A 7 -9.35 0.30 -7.07
N GLU A 8 -10.31 1.06 -6.54
CA GLU A 8 -10.06 2.20 -5.66
C GLU A 8 -10.99 2.19 -4.45
N GLY A 9 -10.50 2.66 -3.31
CA GLY A 9 -11.23 2.69 -2.06
C GLY A 9 -10.60 3.69 -1.10
N SER A 10 -11.42 4.30 -0.24
CA SER A 10 -10.94 5.27 0.75
C SER A 10 -10.32 4.55 1.94
N ALA A 11 -9.12 5.00 2.33
CA ALA A 11 -8.33 4.39 3.40
C ALA A 11 -7.97 5.39 4.50
N LYS A 12 -7.72 4.87 5.70
CA LYS A 12 -7.15 5.65 6.81
C LYS A 12 -5.63 5.47 6.84
N ILE A 13 -4.92 6.57 6.97
CA ILE A 13 -3.50 6.58 7.31
C ILE A 13 -3.31 7.16 8.71
N ILE A 14 -2.53 6.48 9.54
CA ILE A 14 -2.12 6.94 10.86
C ILE A 14 -0.62 7.20 10.79
N LEU A 15 -0.26 8.48 10.86
CA LEU A 15 1.14 8.89 10.89
C LEU A 15 1.50 9.36 12.31
N PRO A 16 2.69 9.00 12.82
CA PRO A 16 3.19 9.60 14.03
C PRO A 16 3.38 11.11 13.83
N THR A 17 3.21 11.86 14.92
CA THR A 17 3.40 13.31 14.89
C THR A 17 4.87 13.67 14.67
N ARG A 18 5.13 14.88 14.16
CA ARG A 18 6.46 15.35 13.74
C ARG A 18 7.59 15.15 14.76
N SER A 19 7.26 15.08 16.04
CA SER A 19 8.21 14.91 17.15
C SER A 19 8.75 13.48 17.27
N ASP A 20 8.17 12.51 16.56
CA ASP A 20 8.43 11.09 16.74
C ASP A 20 8.71 10.38 15.40
N ARG A 21 9.63 10.96 14.62
CA ARG A 21 10.05 10.45 13.30
C ARG A 21 10.66 9.04 13.35
N SER A 22 10.91 8.51 14.55
CA SER A 22 11.34 7.15 14.80
C SER A 22 10.22 6.12 14.69
N LYS A 23 8.95 6.52 14.69
CA LYS A 23 7.83 5.58 14.67
C LYS A 23 7.36 5.24 13.26
N THR A 24 6.93 3.99 13.13
CA THR A 24 6.31 3.47 11.92
C THR A 24 4.89 4.02 11.77
N GLY A 25 4.55 4.54 10.60
CA GLY A 25 3.18 4.88 10.22
C GLY A 25 2.41 3.64 9.77
N ILE A 26 1.08 3.67 9.91
CA ILE A 26 0.20 2.55 9.55
C ILE A 26 -0.77 3.01 8.45
N LEU A 27 -0.84 2.27 7.35
CA LEU A 27 -1.82 2.45 6.29
C LEU A 27 -2.77 1.26 6.30
N TYR A 28 -4.08 1.51 6.44
CA TYR A 28 -5.09 0.46 6.35
C TYR A 28 -5.47 0.23 4.89
N ILE A 29 -5.39 -1.01 4.43
CA ILE A 29 -5.95 -1.40 3.14
C ILE A 29 -7.44 -1.73 3.33
N PRO A 30 -8.36 -1.07 2.61
CA PRO A 30 -9.79 -1.37 2.68
C PRO A 30 -10.07 -2.83 2.33
N ALA A 31 -10.90 -3.50 3.13
CA ALA A 31 -11.17 -4.93 2.98
C ALA A 31 -11.84 -5.29 1.65
N ASP A 32 -12.61 -4.37 1.08
CA ASP A 32 -13.21 -4.47 -0.25
C ASP A 32 -12.18 -4.50 -1.38
N LEU A 33 -11.01 -3.89 -1.23
CA LEU A 33 -9.90 -3.99 -2.20
C LEU A 33 -9.12 -5.31 -2.09
N VAL A 34 -9.29 -6.04 -0.99
CA VAL A 34 -8.62 -7.32 -0.72
C VAL A 34 -9.46 -8.51 -1.18
N LYS A 35 -10.75 -8.30 -1.47
CA LYS A 35 -11.65 -9.34 -1.99
C LYS A 35 -11.18 -9.84 -3.36
N ASP A 36 -11.62 -11.04 -3.71
CA ASP A 36 -11.49 -11.61 -5.06
C ASP A 36 -10.06 -11.82 -5.59
N SER A 37 -9.06 -11.98 -4.70
CA SER A 37 -7.67 -12.27 -5.09
C SER A 37 -7.02 -11.17 -5.96
N SER A 38 -7.61 -9.98 -6.02
CA SER A 38 -7.08 -8.84 -6.76
C SER A 38 -5.99 -8.08 -6.01
N PHE A 39 -5.81 -8.36 -4.71
CA PHE A 39 -4.73 -7.74 -3.96
C PHE A 39 -3.38 -8.31 -4.42
N PRO A 40 -2.43 -7.44 -4.84
CA PRO A 40 -1.24 -7.89 -5.54
C PRO A 40 -0.17 -8.51 -4.63
N PHE A 41 -0.44 -8.64 -3.33
CA PHE A 41 0.52 -9.16 -2.35
C PHE A 41 -0.07 -10.30 -1.52
N GLY A 42 0.76 -11.30 -1.24
CA GLY A 42 0.44 -12.38 -0.30
C GLY A 42 0.62 -11.96 1.16
N PRO A 43 0.13 -12.78 2.11
CA PRO A 43 0.48 -12.63 3.52
C PRO A 43 2.00 -12.74 3.70
N ASP A 44 2.57 -11.89 4.56
CA ASP A 44 3.99 -11.86 4.91
C ASP A 44 4.96 -11.65 3.74
N GLN A 45 4.47 -11.24 2.56
CA GLN A 45 5.32 -10.94 1.42
C GLN A 45 6.17 -9.69 1.66
N GLU A 46 7.48 -9.79 1.41
CA GLU A 46 8.35 -8.62 1.38
C GLU A 46 8.02 -7.71 0.18
N VAL A 47 7.91 -6.42 0.46
CA VAL A 47 7.60 -5.38 -0.53
C VAL A 47 8.54 -4.20 -0.37
N VAL A 48 8.73 -3.45 -1.46
CA VAL A 48 9.43 -2.17 -1.44
C VAL A 48 8.39 -1.05 -1.44
N VAL A 49 8.51 -0.14 -0.47
CA VAL A 49 7.67 1.06 -0.36
C VAL A 49 8.49 2.29 -0.73
N ARG A 50 8.00 3.10 -1.67
CA ARG A 50 8.70 4.30 -2.17
C ARG A 50 7.74 5.47 -2.30
N ILE A 51 8.29 6.67 -2.28
CA ILE A 51 7.56 7.91 -2.59
C ILE A 51 7.99 8.38 -3.97
N VAL A 52 7.04 8.49 -4.90
CA VAL A 52 7.26 9.03 -6.25
C VAL A 52 6.38 10.26 -6.42
N GLY A 53 6.99 11.45 -6.30
CA GLY A 53 6.26 12.71 -6.31
C GLY A 53 5.27 12.80 -5.16
N LYS A 54 3.96 12.80 -5.48
CA LYS A 54 2.85 12.82 -4.51
C LYS A 54 2.23 11.46 -4.24
N HIS A 55 2.81 10.38 -4.77
CA HIS A 55 2.26 9.04 -4.70
C HIS A 55 3.12 8.14 -3.79
N LEU A 56 2.46 7.37 -2.93
CA LEU A 56 3.07 6.23 -2.26
C LEU A 56 2.93 5.01 -3.18
N VAL A 57 4.04 4.37 -3.50
CA VAL A 57 4.09 3.21 -4.40
C VAL A 57 4.58 2.00 -3.62
N VAL A 58 3.88 0.89 -3.75
CA VAL A 58 4.23 -0.40 -3.15
C VAL A 58 4.42 -1.40 -4.27
N GLU A 59 5.57 -2.07 -4.29
CA GLU A 59 5.92 -3.07 -5.32
C GLU A 59 6.46 -4.33 -4.64
N GLY A 60 6.19 -5.50 -5.23
CA GLY A 60 6.82 -6.73 -4.78
C GLY A 60 8.33 -6.68 -4.97
N VAL A 61 9.09 -7.25 -4.04
CA VAL A 61 10.54 -7.43 -4.24
C VAL A 61 10.73 -8.38 -5.42
N ARG A 62 11.40 -7.92 -6.48
CA ARG A 62 11.83 -8.80 -7.57
C ARG A 62 13.07 -9.55 -7.08
N SER A 63 12.93 -10.84 -6.84
CA SER A 63 14.05 -11.78 -6.69
C SER A 63 14.61 -12.19 -8.05
#